data_AF-A0A1F8B6U4-F1
#
_entry.id   AF-A0A1F8B6U4-F1
#
_cell.length_a   1.000
_cell.length_b   1.000
_cell.length_c   1.000
_cell.angle_alpha   90.00
_cell.angle_beta   90.00
_cell.angle_gamma   90.00
#
_symmetry.space_group_name_H-M   'P 1'
#
loop_
_entity.id
_entity.type
_entity.pdbx_description
1 polymer ?
#
loop_
_entity_poly.entity_id
_entity_poly.type
_entity_poly.pdbx_seq_one_letter_code
_entity_poly.pdbx_strand_id
1 'polypeptide(L)'
;MSANHRFTVEEIEGPSKIKKLLLVLGLLLLLITISGFSYYLGTKNAKNQTPSIAENFQTPFPTNEGEQAPSPSPSGSPTPTKRGQKAPTPTPTPPSKMKVILSTASRDGFRSSNGAGNASLEIRVGRNEDFVTRGFLSFDLSELPSEINMQKATLRIYQAKITGSPYNAGNRLKLDHLTFGDILDSADYSLPALYSNFKSLTISSTISWKEADVTSEVKNDQANARSRSDFRIHFETENTGGDDKGDFVYFEASENTLKTGNTPQLVIVY
;
A
#
# COMPACT_ATOMS: atom_id res chain seq x y z
N MET A 1 -15.89 20.37 83.39
CA MET A 1 -16.88 21.01 82.49
C MET A 1 -16.41 20.76 81.06
N SER A 2 -17.04 19.83 80.35
CA SER A 2 -16.67 19.43 78.99
C SER A 2 -17.90 19.58 78.10
N ALA A 3 -17.80 20.39 77.05
CA ALA A 3 -18.89 20.68 76.11
C ALA A 3 -18.64 19.95 74.79
N ASN A 4 -19.55 19.05 74.43
CA ASN A 4 -19.54 18.35 73.14
C ASN A 4 -20.16 19.25 72.05
N HIS A 5 -19.37 19.61 71.05
CA HIS A 5 -19.83 20.25 69.83
C HIS A 5 -20.42 19.19 68.89
N ARG A 6 -21.69 19.37 68.51
CA ARG A 6 -22.44 18.52 67.60
C ARG A 6 -22.45 19.18 66.22
N PHE A 7 -21.77 18.58 65.24
CA PHE A 7 -21.83 19.00 63.85
C PHE A 7 -23.15 18.52 63.21
N THR A 8 -23.87 19.45 62.60
CA THR A 8 -25.02 19.18 61.72
C THR A 8 -24.51 19.04 60.29
N VAL A 9 -24.81 17.91 59.65
CA VAL A 9 -24.53 17.68 58.22
C VAL A 9 -25.73 18.22 57.44
N GLU A 10 -25.51 19.23 56.58
CA GLU A 10 -26.52 19.68 55.61
C GLU A 10 -26.59 18.69 54.45
N GLU A 11 -27.78 18.13 54.23
CA GLU A 11 -28.08 17.24 53.11
C GLU A 11 -28.34 18.11 51.86
N ILE A 12 -27.45 18.02 50.87
CA ILE A 12 -27.59 18.74 49.59
C ILE A 12 -28.58 17.99 48.71
N GLU A 13 -29.79 18.52 48.57
CA GLU A 13 -30.80 17.96 47.66
C GLU A 13 -30.33 17.99 46.19
N GLY A 14 -30.24 16.80 45.59
CA GLY A 14 -29.89 16.65 44.17
C GLY A 14 -30.97 17.19 43.21
N PRO A 15 -30.62 17.48 41.95
CA PRO A 15 -31.55 18.06 40.99
C PRO A 15 -32.73 17.12 40.71
N SER A 16 -33.94 17.69 40.72
CA SER A 16 -35.18 16.96 40.49
C SER A 16 -35.17 16.19 39.16
N LYS A 17 -35.92 15.09 39.09
CA LYS A 17 -36.00 14.21 37.92
C LYS A 17 -36.35 14.97 36.62
N ILE A 18 -37.12 16.04 36.73
CA ILE A 18 -37.50 16.93 35.62
C ILE A 18 -36.29 17.70 35.08
N LYS A 19 -35.41 18.22 35.95
CA LYS A 19 -34.17 18.91 35.52
C LYS A 19 -33.21 17.96 34.80
N LYS A 20 -33.12 16.70 35.25
CA LYS A 20 -32.31 15.67 34.57
C LYS A 20 -32.87 15.34 33.19
N LEU A 21 -34.19 15.21 33.06
CA LEU A 21 -34.84 14.95 31.77
C LEU A 21 -34.63 16.10 30.76
N LEU A 22 -34.77 17.35 31.21
CA LEU A 22 -34.55 18.53 30.38
C LEU A 22 -33.09 18.65 29.91
N LEU A 23 -32.12 18.30 30.77
CA LEU A 23 -30.70 18.27 30.41
C LEU A 23 -30.41 17.25 29.30
N VAL A 24 -30.97 16.04 29.41
CA VAL A 24 -30.80 14.99 28.38
C VAL A 24 -31.43 15.41 27.06
N LEU A 25 -32.63 16.00 27.09
CA LEU A 25 -33.32 16.51 25.91
C LEU A 25 -32.55 17.66 25.22
N GLY A 26 -31.97 18.57 26.02
CA GLY A 26 -31.13 19.65 25.51
C GLY A 26 -29.86 19.13 24.81
N LEU A 27 -29.22 18.10 25.38
CA LEU A 27 -28.04 17.45 24.80
C LEU A 27 -28.36 16.75 23.47
N LEU A 28 -29.51 16.06 23.39
CA LEU A 28 -29.99 15.42 22.16
C LEU A 28 -30.27 16.44 21.05
N LEU A 29 -30.94 17.55 21.37
CA LEU A 29 -31.20 18.63 20.42
C LEU A 29 -29.90 19.25 19.90
N LEU A 30 -28.92 19.48 20.78
CA LEU A 30 -27.60 20.01 20.39
C LEU A 30 -26.92 19.08 19.37
N LEU A 31 -26.90 17.77 19.63
CA LEU A 31 -26.26 16.79 18.73
C LEU A 31 -26.93 16.74 17.35
N ILE A 32 -28.26 16.86 17.29
CA ILE A 32 -29.01 16.92 16.03
C ILE A 32 -28.65 18.19 15.24
N THR A 33 -28.55 19.34 15.91
CA THR A 33 -28.20 20.61 15.25
C THR A 33 -26.78 20.60 14.67
N ILE A 34 -25.79 20.07 15.40
CA ILE A 34 -24.39 19.97 14.94
C ILE A 34 -24.29 19.04 13.72
N SER A 35 -24.98 17.90 13.77
CA SER A 35 -24.97 16.93 12.67
C SER A 35 -25.64 17.46 11.41
N GLY A 36 -26.80 18.11 11.56
CA GLY A 36 -27.53 18.73 10.43
C GLY A 36 -26.76 19.89 9.79
N PHE A 37 -26.11 20.73 10.60
CA PHE A 37 -25.30 21.85 10.10
C PHE A 37 -24.06 21.36 9.32
N SER A 38 -23.40 20.30 9.81
CA SER A 38 -22.24 19.69 9.14
C SER A 38 -22.61 19.09 7.78
N TYR A 39 -23.75 18.41 7.69
CA TYR A 39 -24.27 17.85 6.43
C TYR A 39 -24.61 18.94 5.39
N TYR A 40 -25.24 20.03 5.84
CA TYR A 40 -25.63 21.14 4.96
C TYR A 40 -24.41 21.87 4.36
N LEU A 41 -23.32 22.02 5.13
CA LEU A 41 -22.08 22.61 4.63
C LEU A 41 -21.35 21.70 3.62
N GLY A 42 -21.33 20.38 3.86
CA GLY A 42 -20.68 19.43 2.96
C GLY A 42 -21.31 19.37 1.56
N THR A 43 -22.64 19.47 1.48
CA THR A 43 -23.36 19.34 0.19
C THR A 43 -23.24 20.57 -0.73
N LYS A 44 -22.88 21.76 -0.21
CA LYS A 44 -22.70 22.97 -1.04
C LYS A 44 -21.38 23.00 -1.79
N ASN A 45 -20.35 22.34 -1.29
CA ASN A 45 -19.02 22.33 -1.93
C ASN A 45 -18.91 21.34 -3.09
N ALA A 46 -19.83 20.37 -3.20
CA ALA A 46 -19.83 19.36 -4.25
C ALA A 46 -20.35 19.83 -5.62
N LYS A 47 -21.02 21.00 -5.71
CA LYS A 47 -21.67 21.46 -6.96
C LYS A 47 -20.81 22.32 -7.89
N ASN A 48 -19.57 22.65 -7.52
CA ASN A 48 -18.74 23.61 -8.27
C ASN A 48 -17.51 23.04 -8.99
N GLN A 49 -17.46 21.73 -9.26
CA GLN A 49 -16.40 21.15 -10.10
C GLN A 49 -16.97 20.63 -11.42
N THR A 50 -16.92 21.47 -12.45
CA THR A 50 -17.00 21.06 -13.85
C THR A 50 -15.58 21.02 -14.42
N PRO A 51 -15.04 19.86 -14.79
CA PRO A 51 -13.87 19.81 -15.67
C PRO A 51 -14.33 19.86 -17.11
N SER A 52 -14.11 21.01 -17.75
CA SER A 52 -14.08 21.17 -19.20
C SER A 52 -12.64 21.01 -19.65
N ILE A 53 -12.28 19.89 -20.30
CA ILE A 53 -11.24 19.87 -21.37
C ILE A 53 -11.62 18.75 -22.35
N ALA A 54 -11.97 19.16 -23.56
CA ALA A 54 -11.86 18.35 -24.76
C ALA A 54 -10.41 18.43 -25.23
N GLU A 55 -9.74 17.30 -25.47
CA GLU A 55 -8.59 17.28 -26.36
C GLU A 55 -8.47 15.93 -27.07
N ASN A 56 -8.37 16.06 -28.39
CA ASN A 56 -8.46 15.05 -29.42
C ASN A 56 -7.05 14.49 -29.66
N PHE A 57 -6.81 13.22 -29.33
CA PHE A 57 -5.60 12.51 -29.74
C PHE A 57 -5.97 11.43 -30.76
N GLN A 58 -5.87 11.79 -32.05
CA GLN A 58 -5.67 10.81 -33.11
C GLN A 58 -4.17 10.49 -33.19
N THR A 59 -3.81 9.24 -32.95
CA THR A 59 -2.48 8.72 -33.27
C THR A 59 -2.60 7.77 -34.47
N PRO A 60 -1.88 7.99 -35.58
CA PRO A 60 -1.92 7.08 -36.72
C PRO A 60 -1.15 5.79 -36.40
N PHE A 61 -1.78 4.65 -36.70
CA PHE A 61 -1.13 3.35 -36.81
C PHE A 61 -0.25 3.32 -38.07
N PRO A 62 1.04 2.94 -37.98
CA PRO A 62 1.75 2.44 -39.14
C PRO A 62 1.40 0.95 -39.33
N THR A 63 0.71 0.68 -40.43
CA THR A 63 0.61 -0.63 -41.07
C THR A 63 1.99 -1.02 -41.57
N ASN A 64 2.60 -2.07 -41.01
CA ASN A 64 3.70 -2.77 -41.68
C ASN A 64 3.13 -4.01 -42.36
N GLU A 65 2.86 -3.81 -43.65
CA GLU A 65 2.64 -4.81 -44.67
C GLU A 65 3.96 -5.53 -44.96
N GLY A 66 3.93 -6.85 -45.10
CA GLY A 66 5.13 -7.68 -45.17
C GLY A 66 5.84 -7.57 -46.51
N GLU A 67 7.16 -7.77 -46.53
CA GLU A 67 7.84 -8.21 -47.75
C GLU A 67 9.17 -8.93 -47.50
N GLN A 68 9.20 -10.17 -48.01
CA GLN A 68 10.31 -10.97 -48.58
C GLN A 68 11.60 -11.25 -47.79
N ALA A 69 11.84 -12.55 -47.64
CA ALA A 69 13.13 -13.15 -47.35
C ALA A 69 14.09 -13.06 -48.56
N PRO A 70 15.34 -12.59 -48.40
CA PRO A 70 16.38 -12.83 -49.37
C PRO A 70 17.16 -14.13 -49.07
N SER A 71 17.44 -14.81 -50.19
CA SER A 71 18.23 -16.03 -50.38
C SER A 71 19.65 -16.01 -49.74
N PRO A 72 20.20 -17.16 -49.30
CA PRO A 72 21.58 -17.25 -48.83
C PRO A 72 22.60 -17.15 -49.99
N SER A 73 23.59 -16.27 -49.83
CA SER A 73 24.78 -16.23 -50.70
C SER A 73 26.00 -16.78 -49.94
N PRO A 74 26.86 -17.62 -50.56
CA PRO A 74 27.97 -18.28 -49.88
C PRO A 74 29.31 -17.54 -50.04
N SER A 75 30.21 -17.89 -49.11
CA SER A 75 31.67 -17.96 -49.28
C SER A 75 32.50 -16.67 -49.18
N GLY A 76 33.39 -16.66 -48.18
CA GLY A 76 34.69 -16.00 -48.30
C GLY A 76 35.24 -15.38 -47.02
N SER A 77 36.10 -16.13 -46.31
CA SER A 77 37.47 -15.71 -45.90
C SER A 77 37.84 -16.21 -44.49
N PRO A 78 38.75 -17.21 -44.36
CA PRO A 78 39.29 -17.60 -43.07
C PRO A 78 40.24 -16.52 -42.53
N THR A 79 39.84 -15.87 -41.44
CA THR A 79 40.72 -14.94 -40.70
C THR A 79 41.76 -15.74 -39.88
N PRO A 80 43.03 -15.31 -39.80
CA PRO A 80 44.08 -16.08 -39.12
C PRO A 80 43.85 -16.13 -37.61
N THR A 81 43.64 -17.33 -37.08
CA THR A 81 43.50 -17.58 -35.64
C THR A 81 44.84 -17.35 -34.94
N LYS A 82 44.96 -16.23 -34.21
CA LYS A 82 46.05 -16.03 -33.24
C LYS A 82 45.90 -17.05 -32.10
N ARG A 83 46.63 -18.15 -32.23
CA ARG A 83 46.85 -19.16 -31.17
C ARG A 83 47.78 -18.54 -30.12
N GLY A 84 47.31 -18.34 -28.88
CA GLY A 84 48.25 -18.03 -27.78
C GLY A 84 47.74 -17.35 -26.51
N GLN A 85 46.46 -17.03 -26.33
CA GLN A 85 45.96 -16.60 -25.01
C GLN A 85 45.23 -17.76 -24.34
N LYS A 86 45.83 -18.30 -23.26
CA LYS A 86 45.11 -19.18 -22.32
C LYS A 86 43.86 -18.43 -21.87
N ALA A 87 42.69 -19.01 -22.12
CA ALA A 87 41.45 -18.48 -21.57
C ALA A 87 41.62 -18.32 -20.05
N PRO A 88 41.27 -17.16 -19.46
CA PRO A 88 41.33 -17.00 -18.02
C PRO A 88 40.45 -18.07 -17.39
N THR A 89 41.01 -18.81 -16.44
CA THR A 89 40.25 -19.78 -15.64
C THR A 89 39.09 -19.03 -14.96
N PRO A 90 37.84 -19.48 -15.08
CA PRO A 90 36.72 -18.82 -14.42
C PRO A 90 36.99 -18.80 -12.92
N THR A 91 36.95 -17.62 -12.32
CA THR A 91 37.02 -17.48 -10.86
C THR A 91 35.72 -18.03 -10.29
N PRO A 92 35.76 -18.94 -9.30
CA PRO A 92 34.54 -19.49 -8.72
C PRO A 92 33.69 -18.37 -8.11
N THR A 93 32.42 -18.28 -8.51
CA THR A 93 31.44 -17.38 -7.90
C THR A 93 31.17 -17.87 -6.46
N PRO A 94 31.26 -17.02 -5.43
CA PRO A 94 30.90 -17.39 -4.07
C PRO A 94 29.45 -17.91 -3.99
N PRO A 95 29.15 -18.88 -3.10
CA PRO A 95 27.77 -19.33 -2.90
C PRO A 95 26.90 -18.21 -2.30
N SER A 96 25.74 -17.97 -2.89
CA SER A 96 24.74 -17.01 -2.39
C SER A 96 23.99 -17.55 -1.18
N LYS A 97 23.74 -16.71 -0.17
CA LYS A 97 22.85 -16.97 0.97
C LYS A 97 21.47 -16.38 0.72
N MET A 98 20.48 -16.85 1.49
CA MET A 98 19.12 -16.35 1.47
C MET A 98 18.66 -15.97 2.87
N LYS A 99 17.96 -14.84 3.00
CA LYS A 99 17.23 -14.43 4.21
C LYS A 99 15.79 -14.08 3.83
N VAL A 100 14.84 -14.53 4.63
CA VAL A 100 13.43 -14.13 4.53
C VAL A 100 13.13 -13.24 5.72
N ILE A 101 12.57 -12.06 5.44
CA ILE A 101 12.11 -11.10 6.43
C ILE A 101 10.58 -11.02 6.31
N LEU A 102 9.87 -11.13 7.43
CA LEU A 102 8.41 -10.99 7.46
C LEU A 102 8.02 -9.52 7.64
N SER A 103 6.82 -9.14 7.19
CA SER A 103 6.35 -7.76 7.42
C SER A 103 6.12 -7.48 8.90
N THR A 104 6.22 -6.22 9.30
CA THR A 104 5.96 -5.79 10.67
C THR A 104 4.45 -5.55 10.87
N ALA A 105 3.82 -6.35 11.73
CA ALA A 105 2.38 -6.30 12.03
C ALA A 105 1.81 -4.89 12.28
N SER A 106 2.44 -4.10 13.16
CA SER A 106 1.95 -2.74 13.47
C SER A 106 2.12 -1.71 12.32
N ARG A 107 2.67 -2.14 11.19
CA ARG A 107 3.09 -1.30 10.06
C ARG A 107 2.65 -1.87 8.71
N ASP A 108 1.89 -2.96 8.70
CA ASP A 108 1.19 -3.41 7.51
C ASP A 108 -0.32 -3.26 7.68
N GLY A 109 -1.05 -3.31 6.57
CA GLY A 109 -2.49 -3.10 6.55
C GLY A 109 -2.91 -2.12 5.47
N PHE A 110 -3.89 -1.27 5.75
CA PHE A 110 -4.42 -0.33 4.75
C PHE A 110 -4.82 1.04 5.32
N ARG A 111 -4.79 2.03 4.43
CA ARG A 111 -5.35 3.37 4.66
C ARG A 111 -6.23 3.78 3.49
N SER A 112 -7.27 4.55 3.79
CA SER A 112 -8.27 5.00 2.82
C SER A 112 -8.34 6.52 2.74
N SER A 113 -8.77 7.04 1.59
CA SER A 113 -8.83 8.49 1.31
C SER A 113 -9.76 9.27 2.24
N ASN A 114 -10.68 8.61 2.93
CA ASN A 114 -11.56 9.18 3.94
C ASN A 114 -10.96 9.15 5.36
N GLY A 115 -9.68 8.81 5.51
CA GLY A 115 -8.98 8.71 6.80
C GLY A 115 -9.19 7.39 7.53
N ALA A 116 -10.03 6.48 7.03
CA ALA A 116 -10.18 5.15 7.61
C ALA A 116 -8.95 4.26 7.35
N GLY A 117 -8.84 3.17 8.10
CA GLY A 117 -7.83 2.14 7.86
C GLY A 117 -7.63 1.21 9.04
N ASN A 118 -6.77 0.22 8.87
CA ASN A 118 -6.47 -0.76 9.90
C ASN A 118 -5.05 -1.29 9.74
N ALA A 119 -4.36 -1.53 10.86
CA ALA A 119 -3.00 -2.08 10.91
C ALA A 119 -2.93 -3.40 11.72
N SER A 120 -4.04 -4.12 11.76
CA SER A 120 -4.22 -5.39 12.50
C SER A 120 -5.19 -6.32 11.78
N LEU A 121 -5.47 -6.01 10.51
CA LEU A 121 -6.37 -6.72 9.61
C LEU A 121 -5.63 -6.96 8.29
N GLU A 122 -6.32 -7.57 7.33
CA GLU A 122 -5.76 -7.79 6.01
C GLU A 122 -5.33 -6.50 5.31
N ILE A 123 -4.42 -6.62 4.36
CA ILE A 123 -4.06 -5.52 3.46
C ILE A 123 -5.13 -5.42 2.39
N ARG A 124 -5.73 -4.24 2.25
CA ARG A 124 -6.79 -3.96 1.27
C ARG A 124 -6.30 -2.94 0.25
N VAL A 125 -6.62 -3.17 -1.02
CA VAL A 125 -6.32 -2.22 -2.11
C VAL A 125 -7.50 -2.17 -3.06
N GLY A 126 -7.98 -0.97 -3.41
CA GLY A 126 -9.16 -0.84 -4.26
C GLY A 126 -9.96 0.42 -4.00
N ARG A 127 -11.25 0.38 -4.34
CA ARG A 127 -12.16 1.52 -4.29
C ARG A 127 -13.59 1.07 -4.02
N ASN A 128 -14.41 1.97 -3.50
CA ASN A 128 -15.86 1.88 -3.59
C ASN A 128 -16.44 3.25 -3.99
N GLU A 129 -17.76 3.41 -3.88
CA GLU A 129 -18.43 4.68 -4.20
C GLU A 129 -17.86 5.91 -3.48
N ASP A 130 -17.32 5.75 -2.27
CA ASP A 130 -16.94 6.86 -1.38
C ASP A 130 -15.44 7.08 -1.24
N PHE A 131 -14.62 6.03 -1.34
CA PHE A 131 -13.19 6.13 -1.03
C PHE A 131 -12.30 5.18 -1.84
N VAL A 132 -11.02 5.53 -1.87
CA VAL A 132 -9.94 4.70 -2.42
C VAL A 132 -9.08 4.21 -1.26
N THR A 133 -8.64 2.95 -1.34
CA THR A 133 -7.83 2.29 -0.32
C THR A 133 -6.50 1.83 -0.90
N ARG A 134 -5.43 2.11 -0.16
CA ARG A 134 -4.05 1.68 -0.46
C ARG A 134 -3.55 0.74 0.63
N GLY A 135 -2.76 -0.24 0.22
CA GLY A 135 -2.10 -1.20 1.11
C GLY A 135 -0.72 -0.73 1.50
N PHE A 136 -0.28 -1.06 2.71
CA PHE A 136 1.02 -0.67 3.24
C PHE A 136 1.75 -1.88 3.82
N LEU A 137 3.07 -1.89 3.67
CA LEU A 137 3.97 -2.94 4.12
C LEU A 137 5.26 -2.30 4.63
N SER A 138 5.84 -2.90 5.65
CA SER A 138 7.14 -2.53 6.20
C SER A 138 7.93 -3.77 6.56
N PHE A 139 9.22 -3.77 6.25
CA PHE A 139 10.14 -4.85 6.58
C PHE A 139 11.33 -4.28 7.34
N ASP A 140 11.61 -4.85 8.52
CA ASP A 140 12.77 -4.47 9.33
C ASP A 140 14.06 -5.08 8.73
N LEU A 141 15.00 -4.21 8.36
CA LEU A 141 16.26 -4.59 7.76
C LEU A 141 17.36 -4.84 8.80
N SER A 142 17.10 -4.63 10.09
CA SER A 142 18.08 -4.79 11.17
C SER A 142 18.61 -6.22 11.30
N GLU A 143 17.85 -7.22 10.84
CA GLU A 143 18.28 -8.62 10.81
C GLU A 143 19.22 -8.97 9.65
N LEU A 144 19.45 -8.04 8.71
CA LEU A 144 20.43 -8.25 7.65
C LEU A 144 21.84 -8.08 8.21
N PRO A 145 22.79 -8.96 7.86
CA PRO A 145 24.19 -8.73 8.22
C PRO A 145 24.66 -7.37 7.69
N SER A 146 25.55 -6.73 8.44
CA SER A 146 26.24 -5.53 7.94
C SER A 146 27.03 -5.86 6.68
N GLU A 147 27.06 -4.93 5.72
CA GLU A 147 27.91 -5.01 4.52
C GLU A 147 27.62 -6.22 3.60
N ILE A 148 26.37 -6.66 3.50
CA ILE A 148 26.00 -7.68 2.51
C ILE A 148 26.14 -7.17 1.08
N ASN A 149 26.72 -7.99 0.20
CA ASN A 149 26.63 -7.76 -1.24
C ASN A 149 25.28 -8.27 -1.76
N MET A 150 24.23 -7.47 -1.57
CA MET A 150 22.88 -7.86 -1.99
C MET A 150 22.81 -8.11 -3.50
N GLN A 151 22.45 -9.34 -3.87
CA GLN A 151 22.29 -9.76 -5.26
C GLN A 151 20.86 -9.53 -5.74
N LYS A 152 19.86 -9.84 -4.89
CA LYS A 152 18.44 -9.70 -5.21
C LYS A 152 17.58 -9.47 -3.96
N ALA A 153 16.55 -8.63 -4.08
CA ALA A 153 15.45 -8.53 -3.13
C ALA A 153 14.12 -8.76 -3.86
N THR A 154 13.30 -9.68 -3.34
CA THR A 154 11.96 -9.96 -3.89
C THR A 154 10.91 -9.70 -2.83
N LEU A 155 10.00 -8.76 -3.09
CA LEU A 155 8.78 -8.60 -2.33
C LEU A 155 7.79 -9.68 -2.78
N ARG A 156 7.22 -10.42 -1.83
CA ARG A 156 6.21 -11.46 -2.07
C ARG A 156 5.00 -11.19 -1.19
N ILE A 157 3.83 -11.08 -1.80
CA ILE A 157 2.56 -10.90 -1.08
C ILE A 157 1.51 -11.87 -1.61
N TYR A 158 0.70 -12.44 -0.72
CA TYR A 158 -0.29 -13.43 -1.12
C TYR A 158 -1.66 -12.80 -1.31
N GLN A 159 -2.15 -12.78 -2.55
CA GLN A 159 -3.52 -12.34 -2.83
C GLN A 159 -4.47 -13.45 -2.40
N ALA A 160 -5.29 -13.18 -1.38
CA ALA A 160 -6.13 -14.19 -0.74
C ALA A 160 -7.60 -14.08 -1.14
N LYS A 161 -8.08 -12.88 -1.48
CA LYS A 161 -9.49 -12.64 -1.82
C LYS A 161 -9.62 -11.46 -2.79
N ILE A 162 -10.71 -11.48 -3.56
CA ILE A 162 -11.18 -10.35 -4.38
C ILE A 162 -12.66 -10.10 -4.09
N THR A 163 -13.09 -8.86 -4.21
CA THR A 163 -14.50 -8.44 -4.28
C THR A 163 -14.65 -7.47 -5.45
N GLY A 164 -15.74 -7.58 -6.21
CA GLY A 164 -15.94 -6.78 -7.43
C GLY A 164 -14.97 -7.14 -8.56
N SER A 165 -14.63 -6.14 -9.38
CA SER A 165 -13.72 -6.23 -10.54
C SER A 165 -12.57 -5.21 -10.45
N PRO A 166 -11.70 -5.30 -9.42
CA PRO A 166 -10.70 -4.27 -9.12
C PRO A 166 -9.67 -4.06 -10.22
N TYR A 167 -9.33 -5.10 -10.98
CA TYR A 167 -8.42 -4.98 -12.13
C TYR A 167 -9.06 -4.32 -13.36
N ASN A 168 -10.39 -4.35 -13.48
CA ASN A 168 -11.07 -3.60 -14.54
C ASN A 168 -11.18 -2.11 -14.16
N ALA A 169 -11.45 -1.82 -12.88
CA ALA A 169 -11.61 -0.45 -12.40
C ALA A 169 -10.27 0.30 -12.21
N GLY A 170 -9.26 -0.40 -11.68
CA GLY A 170 -7.96 0.17 -11.33
C GLY A 170 -6.80 -0.22 -12.26
N ASN A 171 -7.06 -1.02 -13.30
CA ASN A 171 -6.09 -1.59 -14.24
C ASN A 171 -5.11 -2.57 -13.59
N ARG A 172 -4.03 -2.06 -12.99
CA ARG A 172 -2.95 -2.88 -12.42
C ARG A 172 -2.52 -2.38 -11.07
N LEU A 173 -2.00 -3.28 -10.24
CA LEU A 173 -1.38 -2.89 -8.99
C LEU A 173 0.04 -2.37 -9.23
N LYS A 174 0.34 -1.26 -8.57
CA LYS A 174 1.61 -0.54 -8.58
C LYS A 174 2.23 -0.57 -7.20
N LEU A 175 3.54 -0.40 -7.17
CA LEU A 175 4.32 -0.22 -5.96
C LEU A 175 4.92 1.17 -5.94
N ASP A 176 4.81 1.82 -4.79
CA ASP A 176 5.63 2.94 -4.39
C ASP A 176 6.62 2.49 -3.31
N HIS A 177 7.81 3.08 -3.31
CA HIS A 177 8.77 3.03 -2.21
C HIS A 177 8.69 4.34 -1.45
N LEU A 178 8.55 4.28 -0.13
CA LEU A 178 8.34 5.44 0.73
C LEU A 178 9.02 5.21 2.08
N THR A 179 8.81 6.13 3.01
CA THR A 179 9.17 5.97 4.42
C THR A 179 8.03 6.51 5.26
N PHE A 180 7.50 5.71 6.17
CA PHE A 180 6.46 6.16 7.10
C PHE A 180 6.85 5.94 8.57
N GLY A 181 6.17 6.69 9.45
CA GLY A 181 6.44 6.76 10.88
C GLY A 181 6.23 5.42 11.57
N ASP A 182 6.60 5.29 12.86
CA ASP A 182 6.70 4.00 13.57
C ASP A 182 5.43 3.14 13.60
N ILE A 183 4.27 3.76 13.38
CA ILE A 183 2.96 3.13 13.31
C ILE A 183 2.32 3.55 11.98
N LEU A 184 1.60 2.64 11.32
CA LEU A 184 0.76 3.00 10.19
C LEU A 184 -0.40 3.89 10.68
N ASP A 185 -0.59 5.09 10.15
CA ASP A 185 -1.65 6.03 10.53
C ASP A 185 -2.34 6.68 9.32
N SER A 186 -3.31 7.58 9.55
CA SER A 186 -4.10 8.18 8.47
C SER A 186 -3.31 9.16 7.59
N ALA A 187 -2.25 9.79 8.11
CA ALA A 187 -1.41 10.70 7.33
C ALA A 187 -0.59 9.95 6.27
N ASP A 188 -0.31 8.68 6.51
CA ASP A 188 0.45 7.81 5.62
C ASP A 188 -0.23 7.60 4.25
N TYR A 189 -1.57 7.74 4.19
CA TYR A 189 -2.31 7.65 2.94
C TYR A 189 -1.74 8.58 1.86
N SER A 190 -1.46 9.82 2.24
CA SER A 190 -1.01 10.90 1.35
C SER A 190 0.50 11.13 1.35
N LEU A 191 1.28 10.31 2.06
CA LEU A 191 2.73 10.50 2.11
C LEU A 191 3.35 10.48 0.69
N PRO A 192 4.27 11.40 0.40
CA PRO A 192 5.00 11.36 -0.86
C PRO A 192 5.90 10.14 -0.90
N ALA A 193 5.95 9.48 -2.06
CA ALA A 193 6.86 8.36 -2.28
C ALA A 193 8.29 8.89 -2.51
N LEU A 194 9.28 8.11 -2.07
CA LEU A 194 10.68 8.26 -2.51
C LEU A 194 10.80 7.92 -4.00
N TYR A 195 10.15 6.82 -4.40
CA TYR A 195 10.00 6.43 -5.80
C TYR A 195 8.55 5.99 -6.04
N SER A 196 7.81 6.77 -6.82
CA SER A 196 6.42 6.45 -7.12
C SER A 196 6.29 5.55 -8.35
N ASN A 197 5.33 4.63 -8.33
CA ASN A 197 4.97 3.77 -9.45
C ASN A 197 6.15 3.00 -10.07
N PHE A 198 7.20 2.74 -9.28
CA PHE A 198 8.47 2.21 -9.77
C PHE A 198 8.35 0.79 -10.34
N LYS A 199 7.32 0.05 -9.90
CA LYS A 199 7.05 -1.32 -10.36
C LYS A 199 5.55 -1.57 -10.52
N SER A 200 5.20 -2.36 -11.54
CA SER A 200 3.89 -3.01 -11.62
C SER A 200 3.96 -4.37 -10.95
N LEU A 201 3.08 -4.63 -9.98
CA LEU A 201 3.04 -5.87 -9.24
C LEU A 201 2.26 -6.95 -9.99
N THR A 202 1.04 -6.65 -10.42
CA THR A 202 0.21 -7.62 -11.17
C THR A 202 -0.98 -6.95 -11.86
N ILE A 203 -1.50 -7.63 -12.90
CA ILE A 203 -2.79 -7.38 -13.55
C ILE A 203 -3.79 -8.54 -13.32
N SER A 204 -3.40 -9.55 -12.56
CA SER A 204 -4.10 -10.82 -12.49
C SER A 204 -4.97 -10.94 -11.24
N SER A 205 -6.25 -11.26 -11.44
CA SER A 205 -7.19 -11.61 -10.38
C SER A 205 -7.00 -13.00 -9.77
N THR A 206 -6.07 -13.81 -10.27
CA THR A 206 -5.81 -15.15 -9.74
C THR A 206 -5.31 -15.08 -8.30
N ILE A 207 -5.93 -15.83 -7.39
CA ILE A 207 -5.48 -16.00 -6.00
C ILE A 207 -4.13 -16.75 -6.02
N SER A 208 -3.06 -16.06 -5.66
CA SER A 208 -1.68 -16.59 -5.69
C SER A 208 -0.72 -15.62 -5.00
N TRP A 209 0.52 -16.07 -4.80
CA TRP A 209 1.65 -15.17 -4.59
C TRP A 209 1.76 -14.18 -5.75
N LYS A 210 1.98 -12.91 -5.42
CA LYS A 210 2.38 -11.82 -6.31
C LYS A 210 3.77 -11.39 -5.89
N GLU A 211 4.66 -11.22 -6.85
CA GLU A 211 6.07 -10.98 -6.58
C GLU A 211 6.57 -9.79 -7.39
N ALA A 212 7.47 -9.02 -6.78
CA ALA A 212 8.14 -7.90 -7.42
C ALA A 212 9.62 -7.87 -7.04
N ASP A 213 10.48 -7.63 -8.03
CA ASP A 213 11.87 -7.27 -7.78
C ASP A 213 11.93 -5.84 -7.22
N VAL A 214 12.46 -5.72 -6.00
CA VAL A 214 12.62 -4.47 -5.23
C VAL A 214 14.08 -4.24 -4.83
N THR A 215 15.02 -4.84 -5.58
CA THR A 215 16.45 -4.83 -5.24
C THR A 215 17.02 -3.41 -5.15
N SER A 216 16.59 -2.51 -6.04
CA SER A 216 17.09 -1.13 -6.07
C SER A 216 16.63 -0.33 -4.85
N GLU A 217 15.40 -0.57 -4.40
CA GLU A 217 14.74 0.13 -3.31
C GLU A 217 15.35 -0.30 -1.97
N VAL A 218 15.55 -1.60 -1.75
CA VAL A 218 16.20 -2.10 -0.53
C VAL A 218 17.67 -1.69 -0.47
N LYS A 219 18.38 -1.68 -1.61
CA LYS A 219 19.74 -1.11 -1.68
C LYS A 219 19.76 0.38 -1.38
N ASN A 220 18.75 1.13 -1.84
CA ASN A 220 18.62 2.54 -1.52
C ASN A 220 18.45 2.76 -0.01
N ASP A 221 17.64 1.93 0.66
CA ASP A 221 17.45 1.99 2.10
C ASP A 221 18.73 1.69 2.87
N GLN A 222 19.48 0.66 2.47
CA GLN A 222 20.79 0.36 3.07
C GLN A 222 21.79 1.50 2.87
N ALA A 223 21.88 2.05 1.65
CA ALA A 223 22.80 3.15 1.33
C ALA A 223 22.48 4.44 2.11
N ASN A 224 21.22 4.65 2.49
CA ASN A 224 20.77 5.79 3.28
C ASN A 224 20.60 5.46 4.77
N ALA A 225 21.11 4.31 5.23
CA ALA A 225 21.01 3.84 6.60
C ALA A 225 19.58 3.81 7.17
N ARG A 226 18.58 3.57 6.32
CA ARG A 226 17.20 3.35 6.78
C ARG A 226 17.10 1.95 7.37
N SER A 227 16.52 1.85 8.55
CA SER A 227 16.33 0.58 9.26
C SER A 227 15.23 -0.29 8.65
N ARG A 228 14.44 0.25 7.72
CA ARG A 228 13.26 -0.41 7.14
C ARG A 228 13.18 -0.18 5.64
N SER A 229 12.55 -1.12 4.95
CA SER A 229 12.01 -0.92 3.61
C SER A 229 10.49 -0.90 3.67
N ASP A 230 9.92 0.26 3.36
CA ASP A 230 8.49 0.53 3.41
C ASP A 230 7.92 0.62 1.99
N PHE A 231 6.80 -0.06 1.74
CA PHE A 231 6.14 -0.11 0.44
C PHE A 231 4.65 0.23 0.54
N ARG A 232 4.14 0.93 -0.47
CA ARG A 232 2.72 1.20 -0.66
C ARG A 232 2.24 0.53 -1.92
N ILE A 233 1.14 -0.20 -1.81
CA ILE A 233 0.46 -0.88 -2.92
C ILE A 233 -0.80 -0.10 -3.24
N HIS A 234 -0.97 0.23 -4.50
CA HIS A 234 -2.15 0.95 -4.97
C HIS A 234 -2.50 0.54 -6.40
N PHE A 235 -3.71 0.86 -6.86
CA PHE A 235 -4.04 0.71 -8.27
C PHE A 235 -3.45 1.85 -9.10
N GLU A 236 -3.15 1.59 -10.37
CA GLU A 236 -2.67 2.61 -11.31
C GLU A 236 -3.70 3.73 -11.51
N THR A 237 -4.99 3.40 -11.48
CA THR A 237 -6.08 4.37 -11.48
C THR A 237 -6.77 4.39 -10.12
N GLU A 238 -6.80 5.56 -9.48
CA GLU A 238 -7.29 5.76 -8.12
C GLU A 238 -8.41 6.79 -8.07
N ASN A 239 -9.59 6.40 -8.57
CA ASN A 239 -10.80 7.20 -8.48
C ASN A 239 -11.81 6.50 -7.57
N THR A 240 -12.76 7.23 -6.99
CA THR A 240 -13.94 6.65 -6.33
C THR A 240 -15.01 6.24 -7.33
N GLY A 241 -15.91 5.36 -6.92
CA GLY A 241 -17.06 4.86 -7.69
C GLY A 241 -17.23 3.34 -7.59
N GLY A 242 -18.16 2.80 -8.37
CA GLY A 242 -18.62 1.42 -8.22
C GLY A 242 -19.88 1.39 -7.38
N ASP A 243 -20.09 0.31 -6.63
CA ASP A 243 -21.16 0.18 -5.64
C ASP A 243 -20.60 0.24 -4.20
N ASP A 244 -21.49 0.06 -3.22
CA ASP A 244 -21.16 0.04 -1.79
C ASP A 244 -20.24 -1.13 -1.40
N LYS A 245 -20.32 -2.26 -2.12
CA LYS A 245 -19.44 -3.43 -1.95
C LYS A 245 -18.03 -3.15 -2.44
N GLY A 246 -17.91 -2.36 -3.50
CA GLY A 246 -16.67 -1.90 -4.08
C GLY A 246 -15.86 -2.96 -4.81
N ASP A 247 -14.76 -2.50 -5.39
CA ASP A 247 -13.80 -3.28 -6.12
C ASP A 247 -12.49 -3.35 -5.31
N PHE A 248 -12.26 -4.47 -4.63
CA PHE A 248 -11.12 -4.64 -3.72
C PHE A 248 -10.35 -5.94 -3.97
N VAL A 249 -9.04 -5.82 -3.84
CA VAL A 249 -8.12 -6.95 -3.65
C VAL A 249 -7.70 -6.98 -2.18
N TYR A 250 -7.63 -8.18 -1.64
CA TYR A 250 -7.20 -8.43 -0.27
C TYR A 250 -5.97 -9.32 -0.28
N PHE A 251 -4.94 -8.87 0.42
CA PHE A 251 -3.72 -9.63 0.66
C PHE A 251 -3.63 -9.99 2.15
N GLU A 252 -2.95 -11.08 2.45
CA GLU A 252 -2.58 -11.33 3.84
C GLU A 252 -1.72 -10.19 4.39
N ALA A 253 -1.94 -9.88 5.67
CA ALA A 253 -1.05 -9.11 6.51
C ALA A 253 -0.28 -10.04 7.45
N SER A 254 0.60 -9.50 8.29
CA SER A 254 1.36 -10.30 9.25
C SER A 254 0.50 -11.03 10.28
N GLU A 255 -0.69 -10.51 10.60
CA GLU A 255 -1.65 -11.15 11.48
C GLU A 255 -2.29 -12.41 10.88
N ASN A 256 -2.15 -12.64 9.57
CA ASN A 256 -2.73 -13.78 8.86
C ASN A 256 -4.25 -13.91 9.08
N THR A 257 -4.98 -12.77 9.07
CA THR A 257 -6.41 -12.72 9.37
C THR A 257 -7.27 -13.45 8.33
N LEU A 258 -6.77 -13.62 7.10
CA LEU A 258 -7.46 -14.39 6.05
C LEU A 258 -7.12 -15.89 6.10
N LYS A 259 -6.25 -16.30 7.05
CA LYS A 259 -5.95 -17.69 7.44
C LYS A 259 -5.37 -18.56 6.32
N THR A 260 -4.64 -17.97 5.38
CA THR A 260 -3.97 -18.72 4.32
C THR A 260 -2.62 -19.29 4.76
N GLY A 261 -2.02 -18.73 5.83
CA GLY A 261 -0.67 -19.05 6.28
C GLY A 261 0.45 -18.41 5.44
N ASN A 262 0.09 -17.58 4.47
CA ASN A 262 1.01 -16.99 3.49
C ASN A 262 1.19 -15.48 3.76
N THR A 263 1.87 -15.13 4.85
CA THR A 263 2.12 -13.73 5.23
C THR A 263 3.14 -13.04 4.31
N PRO A 264 3.14 -11.70 4.19
CA PRO A 264 4.08 -10.97 3.35
C PRO A 264 5.55 -11.25 3.67
N GLN A 265 6.39 -11.31 2.63
CA GLN A 265 7.81 -11.62 2.75
C GLN A 265 8.66 -10.67 1.90
N LEU A 266 9.81 -10.28 2.45
CA LEU A 266 10.93 -9.74 1.70
C LEU A 266 12.04 -10.78 1.67
N VAL A 267 12.30 -11.34 0.49
CA VAL A 267 13.30 -12.40 0.29
C VAL A 267 14.57 -11.80 -0.29
N ILE A 268 15.66 -11.82 0.49
CA ILE A 268 16.96 -11.27 0.12
C ILE A 268 17.93 -12.41 -0.21
N VAL A 269 18.63 -12.28 -1.35
CA VAL A 269 19.75 -13.14 -1.75
C VAL A 269 21.02 -12.30 -1.76
N TYR A 270 22.08 -12.77 -1.08
CA TYR A 270 23.35 -12.04 -0.90
C TYR A 270 24.55 -12.98 -0.82
#